data_AF-A0A2V1C0S3-F1
#
_entry.id   AF-A0A2V1C0S3-F1
#
_cell.length_a   1.000
_cell.length_b   1.000
_cell.length_c   1.000
_cell.angle_alpha   90.00
_cell.angle_beta   90.00
_cell.angle_gamma   90.00
#
_symmetry.space_group_name_H-M   'P 1'
#
loop_
_entity.id
_entity.type
_entity.pdbx_description
1 polymer ?
#
loop_
_entity_poly.entity_id
_entity_poly.type
_entity_poly.pdbx_seq_one_letter_code
_entity_poly.pdbx_strand_id
1 'polypeptide(L)'
;MSILPSRKQSHEKAARSINFHYPRPLGFRPRSRHILIALLLLCIYWYSSSSSSSANAVPYHNSRSPFKIQATFPEESAEAQAIRLQRRGEVKDAFRHAWKGYNHYAWMHDEVMPISGKHKDPFVGWAATLVDSLDSLYIMELQEKFEEALEALEEIDFSKPNANKVPVFEVTIRYLGGLLGAWDVSEHKYPILLRKATQLGDFLTKAFETENGLPVPYYWWKNETSGKLLGQDGVIIAQVASLSLEFIRLSQATGNKTYAAHIQTITDQLKSTQNNTALPGMWPMIADCSGPELSFSDQRFSLGVLADSAFEYLPKTHLLNYRVSDQYLEMYRSALAAFSKHLFFRPSLPGNPDILMSGNLDMSTDLPAIEGQFQHLACFVGGMVALGSRISNSAEELETAAKLTDGCVWGYDNTPSGIMPDFSHVEPCKDTASCIWSGEGDGFKSVDDPSYQLRPEAIESVFIMYRLTADPIWMDKGWKMFKAIQKHTRTSIANARVVDVMEAWPTLEDSMETFWLAETLKYFYLLFSEPDLISLDDYVLNTEAHPFRWG
;
A
#
# COMPACT_ATOMS: atom_id res chain seq x y z
N MET A 1 43.42 68.04 31.43
CA MET A 1 44.56 67.54 30.63
C MET A 1 43.97 67.01 29.34
N SER A 2 44.27 67.51 28.14
CA SER A 2 45.58 67.70 27.48
C SER A 2 46.10 66.37 26.91
N ILE A 3 46.46 66.21 25.63
CA ILE A 3 46.57 67.14 24.49
C ILE A 3 46.32 66.37 23.15
N LEU A 4 45.87 67.07 22.09
CA LEU A 4 45.75 66.53 20.71
C LEU A 4 47.05 66.69 19.89
N PRO A 5 47.19 65.98 18.76
CA PRO A 5 47.17 66.70 17.47
C PRO A 5 46.45 65.92 16.34
N SER A 6 45.45 66.53 15.66
CA SER A 6 45.56 67.20 14.34
C SER A 6 45.65 66.23 13.13
N ARG A 7 45.18 66.55 11.90
CA ARG A 7 45.34 67.83 11.18
C ARG A 7 44.44 67.93 9.91
N LYS A 8 43.75 69.07 9.71
CA LYS A 8 43.36 69.71 8.40
C LYS A 8 42.37 68.94 7.46
N GLN A 9 41.61 69.53 6.52
CA GLN A 9 41.27 70.93 6.10
C GLN A 9 39.90 70.92 5.35
N SER A 10 38.93 71.83 5.55
CA SER A 10 38.71 73.16 4.90
C SER A 10 38.49 73.12 3.36
N HIS A 11 37.60 73.86 2.67
CA HIS A 11 36.88 75.14 2.89
C HIS A 11 35.47 75.07 2.22
N GLU A 12 34.42 75.86 2.53
CA GLU A 12 34.13 77.28 2.16
C GLU A 12 34.35 77.62 0.66
N LYS A 13 33.66 78.55 -0.04
CA LYS A 13 32.71 79.69 0.20
C LYS A 13 31.96 79.93 -1.15
N ALA A 14 30.93 80.74 -1.39
CA ALA A 14 30.05 81.72 -0.68
C ALA A 14 28.69 81.76 -1.47
N ALA A 15 27.50 82.25 -1.05
CA ALA A 15 27.00 83.46 -0.35
C ALA A 15 26.49 84.61 -1.27
N ARG A 16 25.41 85.29 -0.82
CA ARG A 16 24.63 86.43 -1.43
C ARG A 16 23.52 86.06 -2.44
N SER A 17 22.38 86.78 -2.53
CA SER A 17 21.65 87.68 -1.59
C SER A 17 20.32 88.21 -2.19
N ILE A 18 19.25 88.35 -1.37
CA ILE A 18 18.23 89.45 -1.44
C ILE A 18 17.26 89.41 -2.68
N ASN A 19 15.92 89.59 -2.64
CA ASN A 19 15.02 90.21 -1.65
C ASN A 19 13.57 89.62 -1.62
N PHE A 20 12.74 90.12 -0.69
CA PHE A 20 11.31 89.82 -0.37
C PHE A 20 10.30 89.54 -1.51
N HIS A 21 9.29 88.69 -1.19
CA HIS A 21 7.86 89.07 -1.13
C HIS A 21 7.09 88.14 -0.16
N TYR A 22 5.99 88.63 0.46
CA TYR A 22 5.09 87.88 1.36
C TYR A 22 3.66 87.88 0.79
N PRO A 23 2.93 86.76 0.92
CA PRO A 23 1.65 86.83 1.63
C PRO A 23 1.36 85.61 2.54
N ARG A 24 0.26 85.69 3.33
CA ARG A 24 -0.33 84.56 4.09
C ARG A 24 -1.34 83.77 3.20
N PRO A 25 -2.18 82.87 3.75
CA PRO A 25 -1.91 81.43 3.75
C PRO A 25 -2.94 80.62 2.93
N LEU A 26 -2.58 79.38 2.54
CA LEU A 26 -3.52 78.43 1.94
C LEU A 26 -3.55 77.12 2.73
N GLY A 27 -4.76 76.68 3.07
CA GLY A 27 -4.99 75.57 4.02
C GLY A 27 -4.62 74.20 3.48
N PHE A 28 -4.08 73.36 4.36
CA PHE A 28 -3.64 72.00 4.06
C PHE A 28 -4.84 71.08 3.79
N ARG A 29 -5.29 70.99 2.53
CA ARG A 29 -6.44 70.14 2.14
C ARG A 29 -6.10 68.64 2.27
N PRO A 30 -6.99 67.81 2.87
CA PRO A 30 -6.65 66.45 3.32
C PRO A 30 -6.66 65.38 2.21
N ARG A 31 -6.09 65.67 1.03
CA ARG A 31 -6.07 64.72 -0.10
C ARG A 31 -5.09 63.55 0.09
N SER A 32 -3.94 63.75 0.75
CA SER A 32 -2.96 62.69 0.98
C SER A 32 -3.49 61.55 1.85
N ARG A 33 -4.20 61.87 2.95
CA ARG A 33 -4.82 60.85 3.82
C ARG A 33 -5.88 60.03 3.09
N HIS A 34 -6.70 60.64 2.24
CA HIS A 34 -7.72 59.89 1.50
C HIS A 34 -7.10 59.02 0.39
N ILE A 35 -6.00 59.44 -0.24
CA ILE A 35 -5.25 58.59 -1.18
C ILE A 35 -4.57 57.42 -0.45
N LEU A 36 -3.95 57.65 0.71
CA LEU A 36 -3.36 56.58 1.53
C LEU A 36 -4.42 55.59 2.03
N ILE A 37 -5.59 56.06 2.47
CA ILE A 37 -6.70 55.19 2.87
C ILE A 37 -7.29 54.45 1.65
N ALA A 38 -7.43 55.10 0.49
CA ALA A 38 -7.90 54.43 -0.73
C ALA A 38 -6.91 53.38 -1.23
N LEU A 39 -5.59 53.61 -1.10
CA LEU A 39 -4.56 52.62 -1.40
C LEU A 39 -4.56 51.47 -0.39
N LEU A 40 -4.73 51.74 0.91
CA LEU A 40 -4.88 50.70 1.93
C LEU A 40 -6.15 49.87 1.70
N LEU A 41 -7.27 50.49 1.37
CA LEU A 41 -8.51 49.81 1.03
C LEU A 41 -8.41 49.06 -0.31
N LEU A 42 -7.65 49.56 -1.29
CA LEU A 42 -7.34 48.82 -2.52
C LEU A 42 -6.43 47.63 -2.24
N CYS A 43 -5.42 47.75 -1.37
CA CYS A 43 -4.58 46.63 -0.96
C CYS A 43 -5.36 45.59 -0.14
N ILE A 44 -6.26 46.01 0.76
CA ILE A 44 -7.15 45.11 1.51
C ILE A 44 -8.15 44.45 0.55
N TYR A 45 -8.75 45.20 -0.38
CA TYR A 45 -9.64 44.66 -1.41
C TYR A 45 -8.90 43.64 -2.28
N TRP A 46 -7.74 44.00 -2.84
CA TRP A 46 -6.92 43.09 -3.64
C TRP A 46 -6.45 41.87 -2.86
N TYR A 47 -6.09 42.01 -1.58
CA TYR A 47 -5.72 40.87 -0.73
C TYR A 47 -6.93 39.95 -0.51
N SER A 48 -8.12 40.52 -0.25
CA SER A 48 -9.38 39.78 -0.07
C SER A 48 -9.91 39.15 -1.37
N SER A 49 -9.59 39.72 -2.54
CA SER A 49 -9.96 39.18 -3.85
C SER A 49 -8.89 38.26 -4.46
N SER A 50 -7.62 38.35 -4.01
CA SER A 50 -6.60 37.33 -4.29
C SER A 50 -6.74 36.12 -3.39
N SER A 51 -7.35 36.26 -2.21
CA SER A 51 -7.84 35.12 -1.42
C SER A 51 -9.14 34.51 -1.95
N SER A 52 -9.68 34.96 -3.09
CA SER A 52 -10.87 34.40 -3.73
C SER A 52 -10.60 33.84 -5.13
N SER A 53 -9.44 33.18 -5.31
CA SER A 53 -9.15 32.37 -6.51
C SER A 53 -8.30 31.13 -6.22
N SER A 54 -8.48 30.49 -5.06
CA SER A 54 -8.07 29.11 -4.84
C SER A 54 -8.98 28.19 -5.66
N ALA A 55 -8.44 27.51 -6.67
CA ALA A 55 -9.20 26.57 -7.49
C ALA A 55 -9.74 25.42 -6.63
N ASN A 56 -11.01 25.06 -6.85
CA ASN A 56 -11.73 23.86 -6.39
C ASN A 56 -11.02 23.01 -5.33
N ALA A 57 -10.93 23.51 -4.09
CA ALA A 57 -10.62 22.65 -2.95
C ALA A 57 -11.79 21.67 -2.79
N VAL A 58 -11.52 20.37 -2.98
CA VAL A 58 -12.47 19.31 -2.65
C VAL A 58 -12.86 19.48 -1.18
N PRO A 59 -14.15 19.52 -0.81
CA PRO A 59 -14.55 19.78 0.57
C PRO A 59 -14.18 18.58 1.45
N TYR A 60 -13.01 18.66 2.10
CA TYR A 60 -12.50 17.64 3.01
C TYR A 60 -13.52 17.38 4.11
N HIS A 61 -14.25 16.27 4.01
CA HIS A 61 -15.44 16.02 4.82
C HIS A 61 -15.05 15.54 6.22
N ASN A 62 -14.74 16.51 7.08
CA ASN A 62 -14.24 16.42 8.46
C ASN A 62 -15.15 15.67 9.47
N SER A 63 -16.14 14.92 8.97
CA SER A 63 -16.85 13.87 9.70
C SER A 63 -15.98 12.61 9.71
N ARG A 64 -15.52 12.18 10.89
CA ARG A 64 -14.89 10.86 11.07
C ARG A 64 -15.79 9.75 10.51
N SER A 65 -15.15 8.69 10.01
CA SER A 65 -15.81 7.47 9.53
C SER A 65 -16.73 6.86 10.61
N PRO A 66 -17.82 6.17 10.22
CA PRO A 66 -18.63 5.41 11.17
C PRO A 66 -17.90 4.17 11.72
N PHE A 67 -16.86 3.70 11.05
CA PHE A 67 -16.11 2.51 11.44
C PHE A 67 -15.02 2.87 12.45
N LYS A 68 -15.02 2.18 13.59
CA LYS A 68 -13.85 2.06 14.46
C LYS A 68 -13.22 0.70 14.20
N ILE A 69 -12.07 0.72 13.55
CA ILE A 69 -11.27 -0.44 13.17
C ILE A 69 -10.28 -0.78 14.28
N GLN A 70 -9.56 0.21 14.81
CA GLN A 70 -8.52 -0.06 15.81
C GLN A 70 -9.11 -0.38 17.20
N ALA A 71 -8.34 -1.15 17.97
CA ALA A 71 -8.60 -1.39 19.38
C ALA A 71 -8.51 -0.09 20.21
N THR A 72 -8.96 -0.15 21.47
CA THR A 72 -8.61 0.88 22.46
C THR A 72 -7.39 0.37 23.21
N PHE A 73 -6.23 0.97 22.98
CA PHE A 73 -4.97 0.51 23.56
C PHE A 73 -4.90 0.87 25.05
N PRO A 74 -4.32 0.00 25.90
CA PRO A 74 -4.01 0.32 27.29
C PRO A 74 -2.84 1.31 27.37
N GLU A 75 -2.64 1.92 28.54
CA GLU A 75 -1.41 2.66 28.84
C GLU A 75 -0.22 1.69 28.88
N GLU A 76 0.84 2.01 28.12
CA GLU A 76 2.03 1.17 27.99
C GLU A 76 3.03 1.45 29.13
N SER A 77 3.67 0.39 29.68
CA SER A 77 4.72 0.58 30.68
C SER A 77 6.02 1.08 30.04
N ALA A 78 6.87 1.76 30.82
CA ALA A 78 8.15 2.29 30.33
C ALA A 78 9.08 1.17 29.80
N GLU A 79 8.99 -0.04 30.36
CA GLU A 79 9.74 -1.22 29.91
C GLU A 79 9.22 -1.75 28.57
N ALA A 80 7.89 -1.86 28.42
CA ALA A 80 7.28 -2.26 27.15
C ALA A 80 7.56 -1.24 26.05
N GLN A 81 7.44 0.06 26.35
CA GLN A 81 7.79 1.15 25.44
C GLN A 81 9.27 1.09 25.03
N ALA A 82 10.20 0.86 25.96
CA ALA A 82 11.62 0.74 25.64
C ALA A 82 11.91 -0.44 24.71
N ILE A 83 11.27 -1.60 24.94
CA ILE A 83 11.37 -2.78 24.06
C ILE A 83 10.78 -2.46 22.68
N ARG A 84 9.57 -1.90 22.61
CA ARG A 84 8.90 -1.56 21.34
C ARG A 84 9.71 -0.56 20.51
N LEU A 85 10.25 0.49 21.14
CA LEU A 85 11.12 1.47 20.48
C LEU A 85 12.45 0.85 20.01
N GLN A 86 13.05 -0.09 20.76
CA GLN A 86 14.20 -0.85 20.27
C GLN A 86 13.85 -1.65 19.01
N ARG A 87 12.73 -2.39 19.03
CA ARG A 87 12.28 -3.20 17.89
C ARG A 87 12.03 -2.33 16.65
N ARG A 88 11.35 -1.19 16.81
CA ARG A 88 11.13 -0.19 15.75
C ARG A 88 12.45 0.35 15.19
N GLY A 89 13.45 0.57 16.05
CA GLY A 89 14.81 0.97 15.66
C GLY A 89 15.51 -0.07 14.79
N GLU A 90 15.54 -1.34 15.22
CA GLU A 90 16.18 -2.43 14.45
C GLU A 90 15.52 -2.64 13.07
N VAL A 91 14.19 -2.45 12.95
CA VAL A 91 13.49 -2.46 11.65
C VAL A 91 13.88 -1.26 10.77
N LYS A 92 13.90 -0.05 11.33
CA LYS A 92 14.31 1.18 10.62
C LYS A 92 15.76 1.11 10.12
N ASP A 93 16.65 0.43 10.85
CA ASP A 93 18.04 0.19 10.43
C ASP A 93 18.18 -0.95 9.40
N ALA A 94 17.25 -1.92 9.36
CA ALA A 94 17.13 -2.85 8.24
C ALA A 94 16.66 -2.15 6.96
N PHE A 95 15.67 -1.25 7.06
CA PHE A 95 15.22 -0.41 5.93
C PHE A 95 16.36 0.48 5.41
N ARG A 96 17.06 1.20 6.29
CA ARG A 96 18.23 2.03 5.92
C ARG A 96 19.33 1.24 5.22
N HIS A 97 19.56 -0.01 5.62
CA HIS A 97 20.52 -0.92 4.97
C HIS A 97 20.08 -1.27 3.55
N ALA A 98 18.86 -1.77 3.36
CA ALA A 98 18.34 -2.15 2.05
C ALA A 98 18.16 -0.95 1.10
N TRP A 99 17.65 0.18 1.59
CA TRP A 99 17.56 1.44 0.82
C TRP A 99 18.94 1.93 0.36
N LYS A 100 19.97 1.87 1.22
CA LYS A 100 21.34 2.21 0.84
C LYS A 100 21.90 1.25 -0.22
N GLY A 101 21.57 -0.05 -0.13
CA GLY A 101 21.90 -1.03 -1.16
C GLY A 101 21.29 -0.65 -2.51
N TYR A 102 19.98 -0.40 -2.55
CA TYR A 102 19.28 0.07 -3.74
C TYR A 102 19.89 1.36 -4.31
N ASN A 103 19.99 2.41 -3.50
CA ASN A 103 20.49 3.73 -3.89
C ASN A 103 21.95 3.73 -4.38
N HIS A 104 22.78 2.75 -3.98
CA HIS A 104 24.16 2.65 -4.46
C HIS A 104 24.31 1.77 -5.73
N TYR A 105 23.55 0.70 -5.87
CA TYR A 105 23.77 -0.32 -6.92
C TYR A 105 22.69 -0.36 -8.02
N ALA A 106 21.51 0.21 -7.79
CA ALA A 106 20.35 0.11 -8.68
C ALA A 106 19.51 1.40 -8.77
N TRP A 107 20.09 2.57 -8.47
CA TRP A 107 19.37 3.84 -8.56
C TRP A 107 18.82 4.07 -9.97
N MET A 108 17.55 4.47 -10.06
CA MET A 108 16.76 4.59 -11.31
C MET A 108 16.49 3.28 -12.08
N HIS A 109 16.90 2.13 -11.54
CA HIS A 109 16.43 0.81 -11.97
C HIS A 109 15.34 0.29 -11.04
N ASP A 110 14.57 -0.70 -11.48
CA ASP A 110 13.42 -1.17 -10.70
C ASP A 110 13.85 -1.86 -9.40
N GLU A 111 14.82 -2.77 -9.46
CA GLU A 111 15.24 -3.60 -8.31
C GLU A 111 16.74 -3.88 -8.27
N VAL A 112 17.29 -4.06 -7.07
CA VAL A 112 18.70 -4.39 -6.82
C VAL A 112 18.92 -5.90 -6.68
N MET A 113 20.04 -6.40 -7.21
CA MET A 113 20.52 -7.77 -7.00
C MET A 113 21.47 -7.77 -5.78
N PRO A 114 21.01 -8.23 -4.60
CA PRO A 114 21.60 -7.96 -3.28
C PRO A 114 22.88 -8.75 -2.95
N ILE A 115 23.35 -9.63 -3.84
CA ILE A 115 24.60 -10.38 -3.70
C ILE A 115 25.63 -9.90 -4.74
N SER A 116 25.23 -9.72 -6.01
CA SER A 116 26.14 -9.28 -7.07
C SER A 116 26.29 -7.77 -7.25
N GLY A 117 25.40 -6.95 -6.67
CA GLY A 117 25.40 -5.50 -6.84
C GLY A 117 25.02 -5.05 -8.26
N LYS A 118 24.22 -5.88 -8.96
CA LYS A 118 23.57 -5.54 -10.23
C LYS A 118 22.14 -5.03 -9.97
N HIS A 119 21.37 -4.90 -11.05
CA HIS A 119 19.97 -4.50 -11.04
C HIS A 119 19.17 -5.32 -12.06
N LYS A 120 17.84 -5.33 -11.91
CA LYS A 120 16.87 -5.88 -12.88
C LYS A 120 15.69 -4.91 -13.03
N ASP A 121 15.05 -4.94 -14.20
CA ASP A 121 13.94 -4.03 -14.57
C ASP A 121 12.65 -4.79 -14.96
N PRO A 122 12.04 -5.58 -14.05
CA PRO A 122 10.81 -6.33 -14.35
C PRO A 122 9.56 -5.46 -14.49
N PHE A 123 9.54 -4.27 -13.85
CA PHE A 123 8.39 -3.37 -13.76
C PHE A 123 8.54 -2.16 -14.67
N VAL A 124 8.93 -2.45 -15.92
CA VAL A 124 9.06 -1.53 -17.07
C VAL A 124 10.14 -0.44 -16.96
N GLY A 125 11.09 -0.52 -16.03
CA GLY A 125 12.23 0.38 -15.94
C GLY A 125 11.82 1.81 -15.59
N TRP A 126 10.93 1.96 -14.62
CA TRP A 126 10.46 3.23 -14.07
C TRP A 126 10.91 3.42 -12.61
N ALA A 127 11.95 2.71 -12.19
CA ALA A 127 12.53 2.78 -10.86
C ALA A 127 11.56 2.32 -9.75
N ALA A 128 10.92 1.16 -9.94
CA ALA A 128 9.96 0.56 -9.02
C ALA A 128 10.33 0.76 -7.53
N THR A 129 11.46 0.23 -7.04
CA THR A 129 11.87 0.36 -5.63
C THR A 129 11.90 1.81 -5.14
N LEU A 130 12.27 2.78 -5.98
CA LEU A 130 12.29 4.21 -5.62
C LEU A 130 10.87 4.70 -5.32
N VAL A 131 9.92 4.42 -6.21
CA VAL A 131 8.53 4.90 -6.12
C VAL A 131 7.74 4.15 -5.04
N ASP A 132 7.91 2.83 -5.00
CA ASP A 132 7.33 1.89 -4.03
C ASP A 132 7.77 2.20 -2.59
N SER A 133 8.99 2.73 -2.41
CA SER A 133 9.51 3.12 -1.09
C SER A 133 9.11 4.53 -0.63
N LEU A 134 8.43 5.35 -1.44
CA LEU A 134 8.22 6.78 -1.12
C LEU A 134 7.43 6.99 0.17
N ASP A 135 6.37 6.22 0.42
CA ASP A 135 5.61 6.32 1.66
C ASP A 135 6.39 5.75 2.86
N SER A 136 7.08 4.62 2.72
CA SER A 136 7.98 4.05 3.73
C SER A 136 9.07 5.04 4.15
N LEU A 137 9.70 5.76 3.22
CA LEU A 137 10.69 6.79 3.52
C LEU A 137 10.10 7.92 4.38
N TYR A 138 8.84 8.30 4.13
CA TYR A 138 8.16 9.33 4.91
C TYR A 138 7.71 8.82 6.29
N ILE A 139 7.04 7.66 6.33
CA ILE A 139 6.56 6.96 7.55
C ILE A 139 7.71 6.65 8.51
N MET A 140 8.87 6.24 7.98
CA MET A 140 10.06 5.94 8.78
C MET A 140 10.92 7.18 9.09
N GLU A 141 10.41 8.40 8.91
CA GLU A 141 11.12 9.66 9.25
C GLU A 141 12.51 9.77 8.57
N LEU A 142 12.56 9.52 7.25
CA LEU A 142 13.76 9.62 6.42
C LEU A 142 13.61 10.75 5.38
N GLN A 143 13.11 11.92 5.81
CA GLN A 143 12.70 13.02 4.92
C GLN A 143 13.80 13.49 3.93
N GLU A 144 15.08 13.47 4.32
CA GLU A 144 16.20 13.75 3.42
C GLU A 144 16.21 12.79 2.21
N LYS A 145 15.95 11.50 2.45
CA LYS A 145 15.98 10.44 1.42
C LYS A 145 14.67 10.34 0.65
N PHE A 146 13.57 10.77 1.26
CA PHE A 146 12.33 11.05 0.56
C PHE A 146 12.49 12.21 -0.44
N GLU A 147 13.07 13.34 -0.02
CA GLU A 147 13.24 14.51 -0.89
C GLU A 147 14.28 14.25 -2.01
N GLU A 148 15.36 13.51 -1.76
CA GLU A 148 16.26 12.98 -2.81
C GLU A 148 15.52 12.06 -3.81
N ALA A 149 14.59 11.23 -3.35
CA ALA A 149 13.77 10.39 -4.24
C ALA A 149 12.75 11.22 -5.05
N LEU A 150 12.23 12.32 -4.50
CA LEU A 150 11.34 13.23 -5.25
C LEU A 150 12.08 14.01 -6.35
N GLU A 151 13.36 14.37 -6.16
CA GLU A 151 14.17 14.97 -7.22
C GLU A 151 14.34 13.98 -8.39
N ALA A 152 14.69 12.72 -8.08
CA ALA A 152 14.83 11.67 -9.07
C ALA A 152 13.50 11.27 -9.75
N LEU A 153 12.38 11.31 -9.02
CA LEU A 153 11.03 11.08 -9.55
C LEU A 153 10.66 12.08 -10.65
N GLU A 154 11.20 13.31 -10.64
CA GLU A 154 10.85 14.32 -11.66
C GLU A 154 11.33 13.93 -13.06
N GLU A 155 12.42 13.17 -13.17
CA GLU A 155 12.96 12.66 -14.44
C GLU A 155 12.15 11.49 -15.03
N ILE A 156 11.29 10.83 -14.24
CA ILE A 156 10.52 9.65 -14.66
C ILE A 156 9.30 10.07 -15.51
N ASP A 157 9.24 9.61 -16.76
CA ASP A 157 8.13 9.88 -17.66
C ASP A 157 7.17 8.68 -17.76
N PHE A 158 6.11 8.70 -16.95
CA PHE A 158 5.07 7.66 -16.92
C PHE A 158 4.24 7.55 -18.21
N SER A 159 4.47 8.40 -19.22
CA SER A 159 3.92 8.22 -20.58
C SER A 159 4.81 7.35 -21.50
N LYS A 160 6.01 6.96 -21.06
CA LYS A 160 7.02 6.25 -21.87
C LYS A 160 7.66 5.08 -21.10
N PRO A 161 7.04 3.90 -21.04
CA PRO A 161 7.62 2.70 -20.44
C PRO A 161 8.93 2.26 -21.13
N ASN A 162 9.94 1.82 -20.37
CA ASN A 162 11.15 1.21 -20.93
C ASN A 162 10.96 -0.27 -21.32
N ALA A 163 9.74 -0.63 -21.76
CA ALA A 163 9.32 -1.97 -22.12
C ALA A 163 8.43 -1.96 -23.39
N ASN A 164 8.04 -3.15 -23.88
CA ASN A 164 7.09 -3.29 -25.00
C ASN A 164 5.64 -3.56 -24.55
N LYS A 165 5.46 -4.04 -23.32
CA LYS A 165 4.16 -4.24 -22.65
C LYS A 165 4.25 -3.74 -21.22
N VAL A 166 3.12 -3.31 -20.65
CA VAL A 166 3.01 -2.85 -19.26
C VAL A 166 2.09 -3.80 -18.49
N PRO A 167 2.53 -4.44 -17.40
CA PRO A 167 1.67 -5.23 -16.53
C PRO A 167 0.76 -4.28 -15.73
N VAL A 168 -0.53 -4.26 -16.04
CA VAL A 168 -1.43 -3.20 -15.56
C VAL A 168 -1.67 -3.29 -14.05
N PHE A 169 -1.82 -4.50 -13.52
CA PHE A 169 -1.93 -4.79 -12.09
C PHE A 169 -0.69 -4.32 -11.31
N GLU A 170 0.47 -4.91 -11.58
CA GLU A 170 1.76 -4.57 -10.93
C GLU A 170 2.04 -3.06 -10.94
N VAL A 171 1.78 -2.39 -12.06
CA VAL A 171 2.07 -0.96 -12.20
C VAL A 171 1.04 -0.10 -11.49
N THR A 172 -0.19 -0.58 -11.32
CA THR A 172 -1.21 0.07 -10.50
C THR A 172 -0.83 -0.02 -9.02
N ILE A 173 -0.61 -1.23 -8.51
CA ILE A 173 -0.43 -1.45 -7.06
C ILE A 173 0.88 -0.82 -6.54
N ARG A 174 1.99 -0.93 -7.29
CA ARG A 174 3.31 -0.38 -6.94
C ARG A 174 3.43 1.13 -7.21
N TYR A 175 3.36 1.53 -8.48
CA TYR A 175 3.66 2.93 -8.85
C TYR A 175 2.49 3.88 -8.54
N LEU A 176 1.26 3.54 -8.95
CA LEU A 176 0.13 4.42 -8.68
C LEU A 176 -0.22 4.41 -7.18
N GLY A 177 -0.12 3.24 -6.54
CA GLY A 177 -0.21 3.10 -5.09
C GLY A 177 0.85 3.90 -4.34
N GLY A 178 2.14 3.69 -4.61
CA GLY A 178 3.24 4.40 -3.95
C GLY A 178 3.15 5.91 -4.07
N LEU A 179 2.77 6.44 -5.24
CA LEU A 179 2.56 7.87 -5.44
C LEU A 179 1.36 8.43 -4.66
N LEU A 180 0.25 7.70 -4.57
CA LEU A 180 -0.96 8.12 -3.82
C LEU A 180 -0.79 7.96 -2.30
N GLY A 181 -0.15 6.88 -1.85
CA GLY A 181 0.21 6.66 -0.44
C GLY A 181 1.18 7.74 0.04
N ALA A 182 2.25 8.01 -0.71
CA ALA A 182 3.19 9.08 -0.41
C ALA A 182 2.51 10.46 -0.37
N TRP A 183 1.55 10.72 -1.27
CA TRP A 183 0.77 11.95 -1.30
C TRP A 183 -0.05 12.13 -0.02
N ASP A 184 -0.77 11.09 0.41
CA ASP A 184 -1.63 11.13 1.59
C ASP A 184 -0.84 11.18 2.91
N VAL A 185 0.22 10.39 3.09
CA VAL A 185 1.02 10.42 4.34
C VAL A 185 1.85 11.69 4.48
N SER A 186 2.20 12.35 3.38
CA SER A 186 2.88 13.65 3.39
C SER A 186 1.94 14.85 3.54
N GLU A 187 0.68 14.61 3.95
CA GLU A 187 -0.36 15.63 4.13
C GLU A 187 -0.51 16.56 2.91
N HIS A 188 -0.44 15.98 1.71
CA HIS A 188 -0.59 16.71 0.43
C HIS A 188 0.48 17.80 0.19
N LYS A 189 1.60 17.77 0.94
CA LYS A 189 2.67 18.79 0.91
C LYS A 189 3.48 18.83 -0.39
N TYR A 190 3.52 17.75 -1.18
CA TYR A 190 4.42 17.60 -2.34
C TYR A 190 3.66 17.36 -3.66
N PRO A 191 3.25 18.43 -4.39
CA PRO A 191 2.41 18.33 -5.60
C PRO A 191 2.98 17.51 -6.77
N ILE A 192 4.28 17.20 -6.75
CA ILE A 192 4.89 16.26 -7.71
C ILE A 192 4.20 14.89 -7.69
N LEU A 193 3.83 14.40 -6.51
CA LEU A 193 3.24 13.07 -6.32
C LEU A 193 1.90 12.95 -7.05
N LEU A 194 0.95 13.84 -6.76
CA LEU A 194 -0.35 13.85 -7.43
C LEU A 194 -0.23 14.12 -8.94
N ARG A 195 0.70 14.98 -9.37
CA ARG A 195 0.98 15.22 -10.81
C ARG A 195 1.46 13.95 -11.52
N LYS A 196 2.39 13.20 -10.91
CA LYS A 196 2.93 11.95 -11.45
C LYS A 196 1.90 10.82 -11.40
N ALA A 197 1.11 10.73 -10.32
CA ALA A 197 -0.02 9.80 -10.19
C ALA A 197 -1.09 10.06 -11.27
N THR A 198 -1.39 11.34 -11.56
CA THR A 198 -2.31 11.72 -12.65
C THR A 198 -1.74 11.31 -14.01
N GLN A 199 -0.46 11.59 -14.29
CA GLN A 199 0.19 11.19 -15.53
C GLN A 199 0.15 9.66 -15.76
N LEU A 200 0.42 8.89 -14.70
CA LEU A 200 0.37 7.43 -14.75
C LEU A 200 -1.08 6.92 -14.89
N GLY A 201 -2.03 7.48 -14.15
CA GLY A 201 -3.45 7.11 -14.25
C GLY A 201 -4.03 7.36 -15.64
N ASP A 202 -3.73 8.51 -16.25
CA ASP A 202 -4.12 8.82 -17.64
C ASP A 202 -3.51 7.81 -18.63
N PHE A 203 -2.24 7.43 -18.45
CA PHE A 203 -1.60 6.40 -19.27
C PHE A 203 -2.25 5.02 -19.07
N LEU A 204 -2.54 4.61 -17.82
CA LEU A 204 -3.13 3.31 -17.51
C LEU A 204 -4.59 3.19 -17.94
N THR A 205 -5.39 4.28 -17.95
CA THR A 205 -6.79 4.21 -18.42
C THR A 205 -6.93 3.70 -19.86
N LYS A 206 -5.89 3.84 -20.68
CA LYS A 206 -5.85 3.25 -22.03
C LYS A 206 -6.00 1.74 -22.06
N ALA A 207 -5.54 1.03 -21.02
CA ALA A 207 -5.69 -0.43 -20.92
C ALA A 207 -7.17 -0.88 -20.86
N PHE A 208 -8.06 0.02 -20.44
CA PHE A 208 -9.51 -0.18 -20.31
C PHE A 208 -10.26 0.21 -21.60
N GLU A 209 -9.56 0.58 -22.68
CA GLU A 209 -10.17 0.89 -23.98
C GLU A 209 -10.56 -0.38 -24.78
N THR A 210 -11.16 -1.35 -24.10
CA THR A 210 -11.82 -2.54 -24.69
C THR A 210 -13.30 -2.27 -24.99
N GLU A 211 -13.99 -3.20 -25.65
CA GLU A 211 -15.44 -3.08 -25.90
C GLU A 211 -16.29 -3.26 -24.63
N ASN A 212 -15.86 -4.10 -23.69
CA ASN A 212 -16.55 -4.41 -22.42
C ASN A 212 -16.07 -3.56 -21.22
N GLY A 213 -15.05 -2.72 -21.42
CA GLY A 213 -14.46 -1.86 -20.37
C GLY A 213 -13.58 -2.58 -19.36
N LEU A 214 -13.39 -3.90 -19.48
CA LEU A 214 -12.43 -4.66 -18.68
C LEU A 214 -11.00 -4.38 -19.20
N PRO A 215 -10.01 -4.16 -18.31
CA PRO A 215 -8.65 -3.84 -18.73
C PRO A 215 -7.93 -5.06 -19.31
N VAL A 216 -7.08 -4.84 -20.31
CA VAL A 216 -6.12 -5.88 -20.72
C VAL A 216 -5.05 -6.04 -19.64
N PRO A 217 -4.68 -7.28 -19.21
CA PRO A 217 -3.69 -7.48 -18.14
C PRO A 217 -2.29 -7.00 -18.52
N TYR A 218 -1.98 -7.00 -19.82
CA TYR A 218 -0.74 -6.46 -20.38
C TYR A 218 -1.05 -5.47 -21.51
N TYR A 219 -0.80 -4.18 -21.28
CA TYR A 219 -1.04 -3.13 -22.26
C TYR A 219 0.19 -2.90 -23.17
N TRP A 220 0.02 -3.15 -24.47
CA TRP A 220 1.08 -3.09 -25.49
C TRP A 220 1.20 -1.71 -26.13
N TRP A 221 1.57 -0.71 -25.33
CA TRP A 221 1.51 0.73 -25.66
C TRP A 221 2.15 1.16 -27.00
N LYS A 222 3.18 0.45 -27.49
CA LYS A 222 3.83 0.75 -28.80
C LYS A 222 3.03 0.26 -30.01
N ASN A 223 2.10 -0.68 -29.79
CA ASN A 223 1.27 -1.31 -30.82
C ASN A 223 -0.16 -0.73 -30.84
N GLU A 224 -0.39 0.39 -30.14
CA GLU A 224 -1.66 1.08 -30.12
C GLU A 224 -2.10 1.48 -31.54
N THR A 225 -3.32 1.07 -31.91
CA THR A 225 -3.98 1.46 -33.16
C THR A 225 -5.19 2.32 -32.82
N SER A 226 -5.77 3.02 -33.80
CA SER A 226 -6.90 3.92 -33.59
C SER A 226 -8.26 3.21 -33.40
N GLY A 227 -8.28 2.10 -32.68
CA GLY A 227 -9.44 1.26 -32.45
C GLY A 227 -9.36 0.56 -31.08
N LYS A 228 -10.49 0.01 -30.63
CA LYS A 228 -10.62 -0.66 -29.34
C LYS A 228 -9.64 -1.82 -29.18
N LEU A 229 -9.11 -1.97 -27.98
CA LEU A 229 -8.29 -3.11 -27.57
C LEU A 229 -9.15 -4.39 -27.57
N LEU A 230 -8.54 -5.49 -27.97
CA LEU A 230 -9.15 -6.81 -27.83
C LEU A 230 -9.04 -7.27 -26.37
N GLY A 231 -10.17 -7.64 -25.78
CA GLY A 231 -10.22 -8.35 -24.51
C GLY A 231 -9.55 -9.73 -24.61
N GLN A 232 -9.18 -10.31 -23.47
CA GLN A 232 -8.36 -11.53 -23.40
C GLN A 232 -9.04 -12.61 -22.56
N ASP A 233 -8.89 -13.86 -22.97
CA ASP A 233 -9.17 -15.04 -22.17
C ASP A 233 -7.89 -15.48 -21.43
N GLY A 234 -8.02 -16.29 -20.37
CA GLY A 234 -6.90 -16.72 -19.55
C GLY A 234 -6.38 -15.65 -18.58
N VAL A 235 -7.22 -14.68 -18.21
CA VAL A 235 -6.84 -13.54 -17.36
C VAL A 235 -6.92 -13.94 -15.89
N ILE A 236 -5.91 -13.55 -15.11
CA ILE A 236 -5.85 -13.79 -13.66
C ILE A 236 -6.85 -12.86 -12.96
N ILE A 237 -7.76 -13.37 -12.13
CA ILE A 237 -8.87 -12.56 -11.57
C ILE A 237 -8.37 -11.37 -10.72
N ALA A 238 -7.30 -11.55 -9.95
CA ALA A 238 -6.63 -10.46 -9.23
C ALA A 238 -6.20 -9.30 -10.15
N GLN A 239 -5.77 -9.57 -11.38
CA GLN A 239 -5.30 -8.52 -12.29
C GLN A 239 -6.41 -7.57 -12.78
N VAL A 240 -7.68 -7.95 -12.61
CA VAL A 240 -8.86 -7.16 -13.00
C VAL A 240 -9.57 -6.58 -11.77
N ALA A 241 -9.67 -7.34 -10.68
CA ALA A 241 -10.36 -6.92 -9.47
C ALA A 241 -9.53 -5.93 -8.62
N SER A 242 -8.21 -6.09 -8.58
CA SER A 242 -7.30 -5.39 -7.65
C SER A 242 -6.81 -4.05 -8.20
N LEU A 243 -7.74 -3.23 -8.69
CA LEU A 243 -7.49 -1.89 -9.25
C LEU A 243 -8.35 -0.80 -8.59
N SER A 244 -9.29 -1.18 -7.74
CA SER A 244 -10.33 -0.26 -7.28
C SER A 244 -9.84 0.80 -6.30
N LEU A 245 -8.90 0.47 -5.40
CA LEU A 245 -8.40 1.41 -4.40
C LEU A 245 -7.69 2.62 -5.04
N GLU A 246 -6.78 2.35 -5.98
CA GLU A 246 -5.91 3.35 -6.62
C GLU A 246 -6.69 4.30 -7.52
N PHE A 247 -7.52 3.76 -8.42
CA PHE A 247 -8.27 4.57 -9.38
C PHE A 247 -9.44 5.32 -8.70
N ILE A 248 -10.03 4.77 -7.63
CA ILE A 248 -10.97 5.53 -6.79
C ILE A 248 -10.22 6.63 -6.02
N ARG A 249 -9.07 6.35 -5.41
CA ARG A 249 -8.31 7.37 -4.67
C ARG A 249 -7.80 8.47 -5.59
N LEU A 250 -7.33 8.14 -6.79
CA LEU A 250 -6.96 9.12 -7.82
C LEU A 250 -8.15 9.99 -8.22
N SER A 251 -9.37 9.43 -8.30
CA SER A 251 -10.59 10.21 -8.55
C SER A 251 -10.91 11.19 -7.42
N GLN A 252 -10.72 10.76 -6.17
CA GLN A 252 -10.93 11.59 -4.98
C GLN A 252 -9.91 12.75 -4.94
N ALA A 253 -8.63 12.46 -5.19
CA ALA A 253 -7.54 13.42 -5.11
C ALA A 253 -7.50 14.43 -6.29
N THR A 254 -7.86 14.00 -7.50
CA THR A 254 -7.88 14.87 -8.70
C THR A 254 -9.23 15.54 -8.97
N GLY A 255 -10.32 14.98 -8.44
CA GLY A 255 -11.69 15.32 -8.85
C GLY A 255 -12.11 14.79 -10.23
N ASN A 256 -11.21 14.12 -10.97
CA ASN A 256 -11.52 13.50 -12.26
C ASN A 256 -12.25 12.17 -12.05
N LYS A 257 -13.54 12.13 -12.40
CA LYS A 257 -14.40 10.96 -12.17
C LYS A 257 -14.18 9.81 -13.15
N THR A 258 -13.39 10.00 -14.21
CA THR A 258 -13.17 8.97 -15.24
C THR A 258 -12.52 7.71 -14.66
N TYR A 259 -11.52 7.86 -13.77
CA TYR A 259 -10.82 6.72 -13.18
C TYR A 259 -11.79 5.80 -12.39
N ALA A 260 -12.62 6.36 -11.51
CA ALA A 260 -13.64 5.60 -10.78
C ALA A 260 -14.77 5.07 -11.68
N ALA A 261 -15.07 5.72 -12.81
CA ALA A 261 -16.05 5.22 -13.76
C ALA A 261 -15.59 3.91 -14.43
N HIS A 262 -14.31 3.81 -14.80
CA HIS A 262 -13.72 2.55 -15.29
C HIS A 262 -13.81 1.44 -14.24
N ILE A 263 -13.49 1.74 -12.98
CA ILE A 263 -13.62 0.78 -11.87
C ILE A 263 -15.07 0.35 -11.67
N GLN A 264 -16.05 1.25 -11.75
CA GLN A 264 -17.46 0.88 -11.61
C GLN A 264 -17.89 -0.14 -12.68
N THR A 265 -17.45 0.02 -13.94
CA THR A 265 -17.71 -0.95 -15.02
C THR A 265 -17.16 -2.34 -14.73
N ILE A 266 -16.00 -2.46 -14.05
CA ILE A 266 -15.48 -3.74 -13.57
C ILE A 266 -16.31 -4.26 -12.38
N THR A 267 -16.62 -3.38 -11.41
CA THR A 267 -17.30 -3.72 -10.15
C THR A 267 -18.72 -4.25 -10.38
N ASP A 268 -19.42 -3.74 -11.40
CA ASP A 268 -20.75 -4.20 -11.79
C ASP A 268 -20.70 -5.61 -12.42
N GLN A 269 -19.66 -5.90 -13.22
CA GLN A 269 -19.43 -7.23 -13.83
C GLN A 269 -18.94 -8.27 -12.81
N LEU A 270 -18.08 -7.87 -11.86
CA LEU A 270 -17.71 -8.71 -10.72
C LEU A 270 -18.97 -9.09 -9.90
N LYS A 271 -19.84 -8.12 -9.62
CA LYS A 271 -21.09 -8.35 -8.88
C LYS A 271 -22.07 -9.25 -9.63
N SER A 272 -22.27 -9.06 -10.93
CA SER A 272 -23.20 -9.86 -11.73
C SER A 272 -22.75 -11.31 -11.87
N THR A 273 -21.45 -11.57 -11.87
CA THR A 273 -20.87 -12.91 -12.06
C THR A 273 -20.69 -13.70 -10.75
N GLN A 274 -20.41 -13.06 -9.62
CA GLN A 274 -19.97 -13.70 -8.37
C GLN A 274 -20.85 -14.87 -7.88
N ASN A 275 -22.16 -14.78 -8.09
CA ASN A 275 -23.13 -15.80 -7.65
C ASN A 275 -23.58 -16.77 -8.76
N ASN A 276 -22.99 -16.67 -9.95
CA ASN A 276 -23.26 -17.51 -11.13
C ASN A 276 -22.08 -18.46 -11.47
N THR A 277 -21.09 -18.57 -10.58
CA THR A 277 -19.93 -19.47 -10.72
C THR A 277 -20.22 -20.87 -10.16
N ALA A 278 -19.28 -21.81 -10.33
CA ALA A 278 -19.37 -23.15 -9.73
C ALA A 278 -19.34 -23.14 -8.18
N LEU A 279 -18.93 -22.04 -7.54
CA LEU A 279 -18.94 -21.85 -6.10
C LEU A 279 -19.52 -20.45 -5.76
N PRO A 280 -20.87 -20.31 -5.75
CA PRO A 280 -21.52 -19.01 -5.60
C PRO A 280 -21.04 -18.22 -4.37
N GLY A 281 -20.60 -16.99 -4.63
CA GLY A 281 -19.89 -16.13 -3.67
C GLY A 281 -18.41 -15.96 -4.00
N MET A 282 -17.81 -16.83 -4.81
CA MET A 282 -16.41 -16.72 -5.24
C MET A 282 -16.25 -16.65 -6.76
N TRP A 283 -15.24 -15.92 -7.21
CA TRP A 283 -14.73 -15.99 -8.57
C TRP A 283 -13.63 -17.06 -8.67
N PRO A 284 -13.61 -17.87 -9.75
CA PRO A 284 -12.48 -18.73 -10.09
C PRO A 284 -11.17 -17.95 -10.32
N MET A 285 -10.04 -18.65 -10.24
CA MET A 285 -8.70 -18.07 -10.39
C MET A 285 -8.45 -17.44 -11.77
N ILE A 286 -9.06 -17.99 -12.83
CA ILE A 286 -8.93 -17.53 -14.22
C ILE A 286 -10.29 -17.11 -14.80
N ALA A 287 -10.30 -15.95 -15.47
CA ALA A 287 -11.46 -15.34 -16.10
C ALA A 287 -11.29 -15.16 -17.62
N ASP A 288 -12.42 -15.16 -18.33
CA ASP A 288 -12.54 -14.71 -19.72
C ASP A 288 -13.04 -13.26 -19.74
N CYS A 289 -12.19 -12.36 -20.20
CA CYS A 289 -12.46 -10.94 -20.41
C CYS A 289 -12.54 -10.57 -21.91
N SER A 290 -12.63 -11.55 -22.82
CA SER A 290 -12.75 -11.36 -24.27
C SER A 290 -14.21 -11.26 -24.75
N GLY A 291 -15.16 -11.79 -23.98
CA GLY A 291 -16.60 -11.70 -24.23
C GLY A 291 -17.20 -10.31 -24.01
N PRO A 292 -18.53 -10.15 -24.24
CA PRO A 292 -19.23 -8.88 -24.03
C PRO A 292 -19.36 -8.48 -22.55
N GLU A 293 -19.26 -9.46 -21.65
CA GLU A 293 -19.24 -9.32 -20.20
C GLU A 293 -18.18 -10.28 -19.64
N LEU A 294 -17.66 -9.99 -18.44
CA LEU A 294 -16.81 -10.91 -17.66
C LEU A 294 -17.47 -12.30 -17.56
N SER A 295 -16.71 -13.37 -17.80
CA SER A 295 -17.21 -14.73 -17.61
C SER A 295 -16.12 -15.69 -17.14
N PHE A 296 -16.51 -16.91 -16.77
CA PHE A 296 -15.61 -17.89 -16.14
C PHE A 296 -15.87 -19.30 -16.70
N SER A 297 -14.82 -19.93 -17.20
CA SER A 297 -14.79 -21.35 -17.60
C SER A 297 -14.02 -22.23 -16.60
N ASP A 298 -13.10 -21.62 -15.85
CA ASP A 298 -12.36 -22.24 -14.75
C ASP A 298 -13.29 -22.55 -13.55
N GLN A 299 -12.92 -23.57 -12.79
CA GLN A 299 -13.67 -24.09 -11.64
C GLN A 299 -12.78 -24.30 -10.41
N ARG A 300 -11.56 -23.77 -10.44
CA ARG A 300 -10.60 -23.76 -9.32
C ARG A 300 -10.73 -22.46 -8.55
N PHE A 301 -10.81 -22.57 -7.23
CA PHE A 301 -10.99 -21.47 -6.29
C PHE A 301 -9.88 -21.48 -5.25
N SER A 302 -9.37 -20.30 -4.92
CA SER A 302 -8.35 -20.10 -3.88
C SER A 302 -8.55 -18.74 -3.20
N LEU A 303 -7.86 -18.55 -2.08
CA LEU A 303 -7.60 -17.23 -1.48
C LEU A 303 -6.11 -16.86 -1.50
N GLY A 304 -5.25 -17.72 -2.04
CA GLY A 304 -3.87 -17.40 -2.35
C GLY A 304 -3.72 -17.07 -3.83
N VAL A 305 -2.60 -17.53 -4.40
CA VAL A 305 -2.09 -17.10 -5.71
C VAL A 305 -3.17 -17.05 -6.79
N LEU A 306 -3.20 -15.96 -7.55
CA LEU A 306 -4.11 -15.60 -8.66
C LEU A 306 -5.45 -14.99 -8.22
N ALA A 307 -5.86 -15.16 -6.96
CA ALA A 307 -7.19 -14.76 -6.49
C ALA A 307 -7.17 -13.90 -5.21
N ASP A 308 -6.16 -14.09 -4.36
CA ASP A 308 -5.67 -13.21 -3.29
C ASP A 308 -6.35 -11.83 -3.16
N SER A 309 -5.78 -10.83 -3.82
CA SER A 309 -6.11 -9.41 -3.71
C SER A 309 -7.51 -9.08 -4.26
N ALA A 310 -8.10 -9.95 -5.10
CA ALA A 310 -9.45 -9.77 -5.63
C ALA A 310 -10.53 -9.79 -4.54
N PHE A 311 -10.29 -10.53 -3.45
CA PHE A 311 -11.18 -10.57 -2.29
C PHE A 311 -10.77 -9.54 -1.22
N GLU A 312 -9.47 -9.32 -1.06
CA GLU A 312 -8.86 -8.33 -0.16
C GLU A 312 -9.35 -6.89 -0.45
N TYR A 313 -9.47 -6.54 -1.73
CA TYR A 313 -9.92 -5.21 -2.17
C TYR A 313 -11.39 -4.94 -1.83
N LEU A 314 -12.20 -5.95 -1.49
CA LEU A 314 -13.62 -5.77 -1.19
C LEU A 314 -13.85 -5.01 0.14
N PRO A 315 -13.39 -5.49 1.32
CA PRO A 315 -13.52 -4.74 2.57
C PRO A 315 -12.68 -3.46 2.54
N LYS A 316 -11.48 -3.49 1.95
CA LYS A 316 -10.60 -2.31 1.84
C LYS A 316 -11.25 -1.20 1.00
N THR A 317 -11.84 -1.50 -0.16
CA THR A 317 -12.51 -0.48 -1.00
C THR A 317 -13.82 -0.01 -0.39
N HIS A 318 -14.55 -0.86 0.35
CA HIS A 318 -15.68 -0.38 1.13
C HIS A 318 -15.24 0.69 2.14
N LEU A 319 -14.15 0.50 2.89
CA LEU A 319 -13.63 1.53 3.81
C LEU A 319 -13.24 2.83 3.09
N LEU A 320 -12.64 2.75 1.89
CA LEU A 320 -12.29 3.93 1.09
C LEU A 320 -13.52 4.68 0.53
N ASN A 321 -14.63 3.97 0.27
CA ASN A 321 -15.72 4.46 -0.58
C ASN A 321 -17.13 4.31 0.05
N TYR A 322 -17.22 4.06 1.37
CA TYR A 322 -18.47 3.75 2.10
C TYR A 322 -19.60 4.79 1.95
N ARG A 323 -19.27 6.03 1.56
CA ARG A 323 -20.25 7.11 1.34
C ARG A 323 -20.96 7.01 -0.02
N VAL A 324 -20.54 6.10 -0.89
CA VAL A 324 -20.98 6.02 -2.30
C VAL A 324 -21.70 4.70 -2.60
N SER A 325 -21.20 3.56 -2.13
CA SER A 325 -21.82 2.25 -2.42
C SER A 325 -21.44 1.15 -1.41
N ASP A 326 -22.44 0.37 -0.99
CA ASP A 326 -22.28 -0.87 -0.20
C ASP A 326 -21.93 -2.09 -1.08
N GLN A 327 -21.89 -1.94 -2.40
CA GLN A 327 -21.60 -3.01 -3.38
C GLN A 327 -20.37 -3.86 -3.04
N TYR A 328 -19.29 -3.23 -2.58
CA TYR A 328 -18.07 -3.92 -2.16
C TYR A 328 -18.27 -4.73 -0.88
N LEU A 329 -19.07 -4.23 0.07
CA LEU A 329 -19.43 -4.95 1.29
C LEU A 329 -20.38 -6.12 1.00
N GLU A 330 -21.35 -5.94 0.10
CA GLU A 330 -22.24 -7.03 -0.36
C GLU A 330 -21.42 -8.17 -0.99
N MET A 331 -20.51 -7.84 -1.92
CA MET A 331 -19.61 -8.83 -2.52
C MET A 331 -18.70 -9.49 -1.48
N TYR A 332 -18.13 -8.71 -0.54
CA TYR A 332 -17.31 -9.25 0.54
C TYR A 332 -18.09 -10.25 1.41
N ARG A 333 -19.34 -9.96 1.79
CA ARG A 333 -20.14 -10.88 2.62
C ARG A 333 -20.55 -12.14 1.86
N SER A 334 -20.79 -12.03 0.54
CA SER A 334 -21.01 -13.21 -0.32
C SER A 334 -19.76 -14.09 -0.40
N ALA A 335 -18.57 -13.49 -0.53
CA ALA A 335 -17.29 -14.21 -0.52
C ALA A 335 -16.98 -14.84 0.85
N LEU A 336 -17.09 -14.06 1.93
CA LEU A 336 -16.84 -14.50 3.30
C LEU A 336 -17.68 -15.71 3.69
N ALA A 337 -18.98 -15.71 3.33
CA ALA A 337 -19.88 -16.84 3.57
C ALA A 337 -19.49 -18.09 2.76
N ALA A 338 -18.95 -17.92 1.55
CA ALA A 338 -18.47 -19.03 0.72
C ALA A 338 -17.13 -19.57 1.23
N PHE A 339 -16.09 -18.74 1.35
CA PHE A 339 -14.76 -19.22 1.74
C PHE A 339 -14.69 -19.71 3.19
N SER A 340 -15.44 -19.13 4.12
CA SER A 340 -15.49 -19.63 5.52
C SER A 340 -16.12 -21.02 5.64
N LYS A 341 -16.93 -21.42 4.65
CA LYS A 341 -17.60 -22.71 4.61
C LYS A 341 -16.82 -23.76 3.79
N HIS A 342 -16.06 -23.33 2.79
CA HIS A 342 -15.52 -24.21 1.75
C HIS A 342 -13.99 -24.21 1.61
N LEU A 343 -13.31 -23.13 2.03
CA LEU A 343 -11.85 -23.00 1.93
C LEU A 343 -11.15 -22.92 3.30
N PHE A 344 -11.84 -22.49 4.36
CA PHE A 344 -11.29 -22.51 5.72
C PHE A 344 -11.39 -23.91 6.33
N PHE A 345 -10.27 -24.41 6.84
CA PHE A 345 -10.21 -25.72 7.48
C PHE A 345 -9.35 -25.67 8.75
N ARG A 346 -9.66 -26.55 9.72
CA ARG A 346 -8.72 -26.90 10.79
C ARG A 346 -7.68 -27.86 10.20
N PRO A 347 -6.37 -27.63 10.36
CA PRO A 347 -5.34 -28.58 9.94
C PRO A 347 -5.14 -29.68 11.00
N SER A 348 -4.88 -30.91 10.57
CA SER A 348 -4.46 -32.00 11.46
C SER A 348 -2.95 -31.90 11.67
N LEU A 349 -2.50 -31.58 12.89
CA LEU A 349 -1.11 -31.24 13.20
C LEU A 349 -0.67 -31.77 14.58
N PRO A 350 0.64 -32.03 14.80
CA PRO A 350 1.19 -32.36 16.11
C PRO A 350 0.75 -31.37 17.19
N GLY A 351 0.32 -31.89 18.34
CA GLY A 351 -0.17 -31.08 19.46
C GLY A 351 -1.59 -30.52 19.32
N ASN A 352 -2.23 -30.65 18.15
CA ASN A 352 -3.60 -30.16 17.85
C ASN A 352 -3.83 -28.66 18.22
N PRO A 353 -3.01 -27.72 17.71
CA PRO A 353 -3.18 -26.29 17.95
C PRO A 353 -4.55 -25.77 17.48
N ASP A 354 -5.10 -24.78 18.19
CA ASP A 354 -6.41 -24.19 17.85
C ASP A 354 -6.27 -23.08 16.80
N ILE A 355 -5.92 -23.50 15.58
CA ILE A 355 -5.67 -22.64 14.42
C ILE A 355 -6.53 -23.05 13.23
N LEU A 356 -6.60 -22.17 12.23
CA LEU A 356 -7.26 -22.39 10.95
C LEU A 356 -6.29 -22.07 9.81
N MET A 357 -6.54 -22.65 8.63
CA MET A 357 -5.84 -22.35 7.39
C MET A 357 -6.84 -22.22 6.25
N SER A 358 -6.46 -21.49 5.20
CA SER A 358 -7.16 -21.44 3.91
C SER A 358 -6.48 -22.37 2.91
N GLY A 359 -7.28 -23.11 2.12
CA GLY A 359 -6.81 -24.00 1.06
C GLY A 359 -7.43 -23.67 -0.31
N ASN A 360 -7.34 -24.62 -1.24
CA ASN A 360 -7.94 -24.54 -2.57
C ASN A 360 -9.14 -25.48 -2.73
N LEU A 361 -10.01 -25.23 -3.71
CA LEU A 361 -11.08 -26.16 -4.10
C LEU A 361 -11.23 -26.22 -5.62
N ASP A 362 -11.21 -27.43 -6.19
CA ASP A 362 -11.49 -27.67 -7.62
C ASP A 362 -12.88 -28.32 -7.79
N MET A 363 -13.82 -27.51 -8.27
CA MET A 363 -15.21 -27.91 -8.51
C MET A 363 -15.42 -28.69 -9.81
N SER A 364 -14.39 -28.87 -10.65
CA SER A 364 -14.47 -29.69 -11.87
C SER A 364 -14.44 -31.20 -11.60
N THR A 365 -14.22 -31.61 -10.34
CA THR A 365 -14.13 -33.00 -9.91
C THR A 365 -15.50 -33.55 -9.46
N ASP A 366 -15.74 -34.87 -9.64
CA ASP A 366 -17.01 -35.53 -9.25
C ASP A 366 -17.32 -35.42 -7.74
N LEU A 367 -16.29 -35.24 -6.90
CA LEU A 367 -16.37 -35.12 -5.45
C LEU A 367 -15.38 -34.05 -4.96
N PRO A 368 -15.71 -32.75 -5.07
CA PRO A 368 -14.82 -31.66 -4.67
C PRO A 368 -14.49 -31.75 -3.18
N ALA A 369 -13.19 -31.67 -2.88
CA ALA A 369 -12.65 -31.72 -1.52
C ALA A 369 -11.62 -30.60 -1.34
N ILE A 370 -11.57 -30.04 -0.13
CA ILE A 370 -10.60 -29.01 0.26
C ILE A 370 -9.17 -29.54 0.12
N GLU A 371 -8.39 -28.91 -0.75
CA GLU A 371 -6.96 -29.15 -0.86
C GLU A 371 -6.25 -28.31 0.22
N GLY A 372 -5.57 -28.98 1.16
CA GLY A 372 -4.80 -28.34 2.22
C GLY A 372 -3.48 -27.72 1.77
N GLN A 373 -3.41 -27.15 0.55
CA GLN A 373 -2.26 -26.40 0.09
C GLN A 373 -2.19 -25.09 0.86
N PHE A 374 -1.10 -24.90 1.59
CA PHE A 374 -0.84 -23.80 2.49
C PHE A 374 0.29 -22.94 1.93
N GLN A 375 -0.05 -21.71 1.56
CA GLN A 375 0.77 -20.80 0.75
C GLN A 375 1.12 -19.56 1.57
N HIS A 376 2.33 -19.01 1.44
CA HIS A 376 2.67 -17.75 2.11
C HIS A 376 1.79 -16.59 1.61
N LEU A 377 1.49 -16.56 0.31
CA LEU A 377 0.58 -15.60 -0.32
C LEU A 377 -0.86 -15.65 0.22
N ALA A 378 -1.31 -16.76 0.83
CA ALA A 378 -2.64 -16.83 1.44
C ALA A 378 -2.70 -16.19 2.84
N CYS A 379 -1.57 -15.72 3.38
CA CYS A 379 -1.50 -15.29 4.78
C CYS A 379 -2.13 -13.92 5.08
N PHE A 380 -2.40 -13.06 4.09
CA PHE A 380 -3.13 -11.79 4.30
C PHE A 380 -4.59 -12.03 4.76
N VAL A 381 -5.13 -13.22 4.52
CA VAL A 381 -6.53 -13.57 4.76
C VAL A 381 -6.94 -13.36 6.22
N GLY A 382 -6.01 -13.55 7.17
CA GLY A 382 -6.21 -13.18 8.58
C GLY A 382 -6.54 -11.70 8.74
N GLY A 383 -5.70 -10.81 8.18
CA GLY A 383 -5.91 -9.37 8.16
C GLY A 383 -7.18 -8.95 7.43
N MET A 384 -7.48 -9.54 6.26
CA MET A 384 -8.73 -9.29 5.53
C MET A 384 -9.96 -9.60 6.38
N VAL A 385 -10.01 -10.78 7.01
CA VAL A 385 -11.15 -11.19 7.86
C VAL A 385 -11.22 -10.34 9.13
N ALA A 386 -10.08 -9.94 9.70
CA ALA A 386 -10.03 -9.04 10.85
C ALA A 386 -10.63 -7.65 10.50
N LEU A 387 -10.26 -7.05 9.37
CA LEU A 387 -10.86 -5.80 8.89
C LEU A 387 -12.37 -5.97 8.65
N GLY A 388 -12.78 -7.09 8.04
CA GLY A 388 -14.18 -7.47 7.89
C GLY A 388 -14.95 -7.54 9.22
N SER A 389 -14.32 -8.09 10.27
CA SER A 389 -14.91 -8.24 11.61
C SER A 389 -15.26 -6.89 12.25
N ARG A 390 -14.48 -5.84 11.95
CA ARG A 390 -14.74 -4.48 12.43
C ARG A 390 -15.84 -3.77 11.66
N ILE A 391 -15.94 -4.00 10.35
CA ILE A 391 -17.04 -3.45 9.52
C ILE A 391 -18.40 -4.01 9.97
N SER A 392 -18.49 -5.30 10.32
CA SER A 392 -19.73 -5.93 10.81
C SER A 392 -19.86 -6.03 12.33
N ASN A 393 -18.89 -5.52 13.11
CA ASN A 393 -18.84 -5.63 14.58
C ASN A 393 -19.02 -7.08 15.09
N SER A 394 -18.37 -8.05 14.43
CA SER A 394 -18.44 -9.47 14.74
C SER A 394 -17.21 -9.93 15.54
N ALA A 395 -17.44 -10.50 16.73
CA ALA A 395 -16.38 -11.10 17.53
C ALA A 395 -15.94 -12.47 16.97
N GLU A 396 -16.86 -13.21 16.36
CA GLU A 396 -16.62 -14.53 15.75
C GLU A 396 -15.75 -14.44 14.49
N GLU A 397 -15.95 -13.41 13.67
CA GLU A 397 -15.05 -13.10 12.54
C GLU A 397 -13.64 -12.72 13.05
N LEU A 398 -13.53 -12.01 14.18
CA LEU A 398 -12.23 -11.65 14.75
C LEU A 398 -11.49 -12.87 15.36
N GLU A 399 -12.21 -13.80 16.00
CA GLU A 399 -11.65 -15.07 16.45
C GLU A 399 -11.19 -15.92 15.26
N THR A 400 -12.00 -15.99 14.20
CA THR A 400 -11.64 -16.67 12.94
C THR A 400 -10.36 -16.08 12.35
N ALA A 401 -10.27 -14.75 12.26
CA ALA A 401 -9.07 -14.03 11.80
C ALA A 401 -7.82 -14.30 12.66
N ALA A 402 -7.97 -14.36 13.98
CA ALA A 402 -6.88 -14.69 14.89
C ALA A 402 -6.34 -16.10 14.62
N LYS A 403 -7.24 -17.08 14.43
CA LYS A 403 -6.87 -18.49 14.16
C LYS A 403 -6.24 -18.71 12.79
N LEU A 404 -6.66 -17.94 11.78
CA LEU A 404 -6.01 -17.90 10.46
C LEU A 404 -4.61 -17.28 10.52
N THR A 405 -4.48 -16.16 11.24
CA THR A 405 -3.17 -15.51 11.46
C THR A 405 -2.21 -16.44 12.20
N ASP A 406 -2.69 -17.16 13.21
CA ASP A 406 -1.88 -18.13 13.95
C ASP A 406 -1.59 -19.43 13.17
N GLY A 407 -2.35 -19.71 12.09
CA GLY A 407 -1.94 -20.67 11.07
C GLY A 407 -0.63 -20.28 10.38
N CYS A 408 -0.51 -19.00 9.98
CA CYS A 408 0.71 -18.45 9.38
C CYS A 408 1.86 -18.29 10.37
N VAL A 409 1.59 -17.93 11.63
CA VAL A 409 2.61 -17.94 12.69
C VAL A 409 3.10 -19.36 12.96
N TRP A 410 2.22 -20.37 12.96
CA TRP A 410 2.63 -21.79 13.01
C TRP A 410 3.54 -22.17 11.84
N GLY A 411 3.23 -21.71 10.61
CA GLY A 411 4.06 -21.95 9.43
C GLY A 411 5.48 -21.40 9.55
N TYR A 412 5.65 -20.25 10.21
CA TYR A 412 6.97 -19.70 10.56
C TYR A 412 7.66 -20.47 11.71
N ASP A 413 6.88 -20.95 12.69
CA ASP A 413 7.39 -21.59 13.89
C ASP A 413 7.86 -23.03 13.68
N ASN A 414 7.34 -23.72 12.66
CA ASN A 414 7.60 -25.14 12.41
C ASN A 414 8.71 -25.44 11.37
N THR A 415 9.50 -24.46 10.91
CA THR A 415 10.67 -24.72 10.04
C THR A 415 12.01 -24.55 10.76
N PRO A 416 13.08 -25.31 10.38
CA PRO A 416 14.43 -25.15 10.92
C PRO A 416 15.07 -23.75 10.81
N SER A 417 14.67 -22.93 9.84
CA SER A 417 15.13 -21.53 9.73
C SER A 417 14.30 -20.54 10.56
N GLY A 418 13.06 -20.89 10.92
CA GLY A 418 12.09 -20.00 11.55
C GLY A 418 11.34 -19.10 10.56
N ILE A 419 11.20 -19.53 9.31
CA ILE A 419 10.57 -18.81 8.18
C ILE A 419 9.64 -19.78 7.44
N MET A 420 8.42 -19.36 7.10
CA MET A 420 7.45 -20.19 6.37
C MET A 420 7.84 -20.36 4.88
N PRO A 421 7.64 -21.55 4.28
CA PRO A 421 7.87 -21.77 2.84
C PRO A 421 6.81 -21.09 1.98
N ASP A 422 7.12 -20.81 0.71
CA ASP A 422 6.19 -20.18 -0.22
C ASP A 422 4.99 -21.08 -0.54
N PHE A 423 5.21 -22.39 -0.71
CA PHE A 423 4.18 -23.42 -0.91
C PHE A 423 4.45 -24.70 -0.11
N SER A 424 3.42 -25.22 0.55
CA SER A 424 3.41 -26.48 1.28
C SER A 424 2.02 -27.13 1.27
N HIS A 425 1.89 -28.36 1.75
CA HIS A 425 0.60 -28.94 2.11
C HIS A 425 0.56 -29.39 3.56
N VAL A 426 -0.62 -29.31 4.16
CA VAL A 426 -1.02 -29.96 5.42
C VAL A 426 -2.22 -30.88 5.16
N GLU A 427 -2.56 -31.77 6.08
CA GLU A 427 -3.76 -32.62 5.96
C GLU A 427 -4.98 -31.93 6.63
N PRO A 428 -6.06 -31.62 5.90
CA PRO A 428 -7.27 -31.05 6.49
C PRO A 428 -7.99 -32.04 7.43
N CYS A 429 -8.53 -31.54 8.54
CA CYS A 429 -9.38 -32.32 9.44
C CYS A 429 -10.68 -32.75 8.72
N LYS A 430 -10.87 -34.07 8.52
CA LYS A 430 -12.09 -34.65 7.91
C LYS A 430 -13.34 -34.49 8.78
N ASP A 431 -13.14 -34.37 10.09
CA ASP A 431 -14.12 -33.92 11.07
C ASP A 431 -13.38 -32.97 12.03
N THR A 432 -13.93 -31.79 12.26
CA THR A 432 -13.35 -30.78 13.16
C THR A 432 -13.51 -31.16 14.63
N ALA A 433 -14.50 -31.97 14.99
CA ALA A 433 -14.76 -32.40 16.36
C ALA A 433 -13.85 -33.56 16.83
N SER A 434 -13.34 -34.38 15.91
CA SER A 434 -12.47 -35.54 16.20
C SER A 434 -11.09 -35.45 15.53
N CYS A 435 -10.62 -34.25 15.22
CA CYS A 435 -9.32 -34.08 14.56
C CYS A 435 -8.15 -34.49 15.46
N ILE A 436 -7.61 -35.67 15.18
CA ILE A 436 -6.50 -36.31 15.89
C ILE A 436 -5.36 -36.48 14.89
N TRP A 437 -4.20 -35.90 15.21
CA TRP A 437 -2.97 -36.13 14.47
C TRP A 437 -2.51 -37.59 14.62
N SER A 438 -2.21 -38.22 13.49
CA SER A 438 -1.77 -39.62 13.39
C SER A 438 -0.58 -39.83 12.46
N GLY A 439 0.02 -38.75 11.94
CA GLY A 439 1.20 -38.79 11.08
C GLY A 439 2.52 -38.77 11.86
N GLU A 440 3.62 -38.77 11.11
CA GLU A 440 4.99 -38.57 11.61
C GLU A 440 5.49 -37.19 11.15
N GLY A 441 6.52 -36.66 11.82
CA GLY A 441 7.14 -35.36 11.47
C GLY A 441 6.55 -34.15 12.19
N ASP A 442 6.70 -32.99 11.56
CA ASP A 442 6.37 -31.65 12.09
C ASP A 442 4.93 -31.18 11.79
N GLY A 443 4.24 -31.84 10.85
CA GLY A 443 2.88 -31.51 10.42
C GLY A 443 2.77 -31.10 8.95
N PHE A 444 3.88 -30.76 8.29
CA PHE A 444 3.89 -30.61 6.84
C PHE A 444 3.76 -32.00 6.18
N LYS A 445 2.83 -32.10 5.23
CA LYS A 445 2.58 -33.28 4.40
C LYS A 445 3.52 -33.29 3.18
N SER A 446 3.80 -32.12 2.65
CA SER A 446 4.87 -31.80 1.71
C SER A 446 5.27 -30.33 1.86
N VAL A 447 6.48 -30.00 1.42
CA VAL A 447 6.89 -28.63 1.12
C VAL A 447 7.20 -28.62 -0.37
N ASP A 448 6.42 -27.85 -1.12
CA ASP A 448 6.37 -27.91 -2.58
C ASP A 448 7.30 -26.86 -3.22
N ASP A 449 7.34 -25.68 -2.60
CA ASP A 449 8.34 -24.64 -2.85
C ASP A 449 8.88 -24.17 -1.48
N PRO A 450 10.09 -24.57 -1.10
CA PRO A 450 10.67 -24.23 0.19
C PRO A 450 11.31 -22.83 0.21
N SER A 451 11.21 -22.03 -0.86
CA SER A 451 11.80 -20.69 -0.88
C SER A 451 11.06 -19.72 0.04
N TYR A 452 11.70 -18.58 0.34
CA TYR A 452 11.03 -17.41 0.92
C TYR A 452 11.46 -16.14 0.18
N GLN A 453 10.49 -15.51 -0.49
CA GLN A 453 10.74 -14.44 -1.46
C GLN A 453 10.81 -13.02 -0.85
N LEU A 454 11.05 -12.88 0.47
CA LEU A 454 10.97 -11.62 1.26
C LEU A 454 9.54 -11.09 1.51
N ARG A 455 8.53 -11.94 1.33
CA ARG A 455 7.11 -11.56 1.29
C ARG A 455 6.50 -11.02 2.61
N PRO A 456 5.41 -10.22 2.53
CA PRO A 456 4.80 -9.55 3.69
C PRO A 456 3.54 -10.19 4.28
N GLU A 457 2.84 -11.11 3.60
CA GLU A 457 1.40 -11.32 3.85
C GLU A 457 1.12 -11.88 5.27
N ALA A 458 2.05 -12.65 5.82
CA ALA A 458 2.00 -13.11 7.21
C ALA A 458 2.24 -11.98 8.24
N ILE A 459 3.10 -10.99 7.94
CA ILE A 459 3.33 -9.85 8.81
C ILE A 459 2.26 -8.76 8.66
N GLU A 460 1.58 -8.63 7.51
CA GLU A 460 0.35 -7.84 7.40
C GLU A 460 -0.68 -8.34 8.42
N SER A 461 -1.02 -9.63 8.38
CA SER A 461 -2.02 -10.19 9.30
C SER A 461 -1.64 -10.05 10.77
N VAL A 462 -0.36 -10.23 11.13
CA VAL A 462 0.12 -9.99 12.51
C VAL A 462 0.03 -8.50 12.90
N PHE A 463 0.34 -7.57 11.99
CA PHE A 463 0.16 -6.13 12.19
C PHE A 463 -1.32 -5.75 12.38
N ILE A 464 -2.20 -6.22 11.49
CA ILE A 464 -3.64 -5.98 11.57
C ILE A 464 -4.20 -6.56 12.87
N MET A 465 -3.84 -7.80 13.24
CA MET A 465 -4.29 -8.42 14.49
C MET A 465 -3.81 -7.65 15.73
N TYR A 466 -2.57 -7.12 15.74
CA TYR A 466 -2.13 -6.19 16.79
C TYR A 466 -3.02 -4.94 16.84
N ARG A 467 -3.22 -4.26 15.70
CA ARG A 467 -4.00 -3.01 15.65
C ARG A 467 -5.47 -3.19 16.02
N LEU A 468 -6.05 -4.36 15.75
CA LEU A 468 -7.46 -4.67 16.02
C LEU A 468 -7.71 -5.28 17.41
N THR A 469 -6.71 -5.84 18.09
CA THR A 469 -6.86 -6.43 19.43
C THR A 469 -6.20 -5.65 20.57
N ALA A 470 -5.15 -4.86 20.27
CA ALA A 470 -4.20 -4.32 21.24
C ALA A 470 -3.47 -5.37 22.11
N ASP A 471 -3.51 -6.66 21.74
CA ASP A 471 -2.77 -7.71 22.45
C ASP A 471 -1.28 -7.68 22.07
N PRO A 472 -0.36 -7.48 23.03
CA PRO A 472 1.08 -7.43 22.76
C PRO A 472 1.66 -8.76 22.24
N ILE A 473 0.97 -9.89 22.34
CA ILE A 473 1.47 -11.17 21.82
C ILE A 473 1.77 -11.10 20.31
N TRP A 474 1.03 -10.29 19.56
CA TRP A 474 1.26 -10.06 18.13
C TRP A 474 2.58 -9.33 17.87
N MET A 475 3.00 -8.41 18.75
CA MET A 475 4.33 -7.80 18.68
C MET A 475 5.46 -8.82 18.95
N ASP A 476 5.25 -9.81 19.81
CA ASP A 476 6.23 -10.87 20.06
C ASP A 476 6.30 -11.90 18.93
N LYS A 477 5.15 -12.30 18.37
CA LYS A 477 5.06 -13.14 17.16
C LYS A 477 5.80 -12.48 15.98
N GLY A 478 5.47 -11.23 15.66
CA GLY A 478 6.15 -10.47 14.61
C GLY A 478 7.63 -10.23 14.90
N TRP A 479 8.03 -10.04 16.16
CA TRP A 479 9.45 -9.91 16.51
C TRP A 479 10.24 -11.20 16.23
N LYS A 480 9.66 -12.37 16.54
CA LYS A 480 10.27 -13.67 16.23
C LYS A 480 10.50 -13.82 14.71
N MET A 481 9.47 -13.52 13.90
CA MET A 481 9.55 -13.53 12.44
C MET A 481 10.66 -12.59 11.93
N PHE A 482 10.69 -11.33 12.39
CA PHE A 482 11.70 -10.35 12.00
C PHE A 482 13.13 -10.83 12.30
N LYS A 483 13.37 -11.44 13.46
CA LYS A 483 14.71 -11.92 13.83
C LYS A 483 15.13 -13.16 13.05
N ALA A 484 14.21 -14.05 12.68
CA ALA A 484 14.49 -15.15 11.76
C ALA A 484 14.82 -14.64 10.34
N ILE A 485 13.97 -13.77 9.80
CA ILE A 485 14.18 -13.13 8.49
C ILE A 485 15.53 -12.40 8.45
N GLN A 486 15.83 -11.51 9.40
CA GLN A 486 17.12 -10.79 9.42
C GLN A 486 18.34 -11.69 9.63
N LYS A 487 18.21 -12.82 10.35
CA LYS A 487 19.28 -13.80 10.53
C LYS A 487 19.65 -14.48 9.20
N HIS A 488 18.66 -14.72 8.34
CA HIS A 488 18.84 -15.55 7.15
C HIS A 488 18.93 -14.79 5.83
N THR A 489 18.19 -13.69 5.66
CA THR A 489 18.13 -12.97 4.36
C THR A 489 19.21 -11.91 4.18
N ARG A 490 19.88 -11.45 5.25
CA ARG A 490 20.72 -10.25 5.20
C ARG A 490 22.04 -10.44 4.46
N THR A 491 22.34 -9.57 3.49
CA THR A 491 23.61 -9.53 2.75
C THR A 491 24.46 -8.32 3.13
N SER A 492 25.62 -8.18 2.50
CA SER A 492 26.47 -6.97 2.57
C SER A 492 25.86 -5.74 1.89
N ILE A 493 24.90 -5.92 0.98
CA ILE A 493 24.26 -4.85 0.19
C ILE A 493 22.88 -4.51 0.75
N ALA A 494 22.03 -5.52 0.95
CA ALA A 494 20.63 -5.37 1.34
C ALA A 494 20.13 -6.65 2.04
N ASN A 495 18.96 -7.17 1.66
CA ASN A 495 18.44 -8.49 2.01
C ASN A 495 18.14 -9.26 0.71
N ALA A 496 18.11 -10.59 0.77
CA ALA A 496 18.00 -11.49 -0.37
C ALA A 496 17.02 -12.64 -0.10
N ARG A 497 16.38 -13.14 -1.16
CA ARG A 497 15.49 -14.31 -1.12
C ARG A 497 16.23 -15.55 -0.59
N VAL A 498 15.53 -16.37 0.19
CA VAL A 498 16.02 -17.66 0.72
C VAL A 498 15.59 -18.80 -0.20
N VAL A 499 16.49 -19.74 -0.47
CA VAL A 499 16.26 -20.86 -1.41
C VAL A 499 15.46 -22.01 -0.77
N ASP A 500 15.76 -22.38 0.47
CA ASP A 500 15.12 -23.50 1.17
C ASP A 500 15.03 -23.23 2.68
N VAL A 501 13.85 -22.86 3.19
CA VAL A 501 13.61 -22.57 4.62
C VAL A 501 13.69 -23.80 5.53
N MET A 502 13.75 -25.01 4.97
CA MET A 502 13.91 -26.26 5.71
C MET A 502 15.39 -26.53 6.05
N GLU A 503 16.34 -25.79 5.46
CA GLU A 503 17.73 -25.76 5.93
C GLU A 503 17.89 -24.81 7.15
N ALA A 504 18.59 -25.27 8.20
CA ALA A 504 18.87 -24.44 9.39
C ALA A 504 19.85 -23.27 9.12
N TRP A 505 20.54 -23.30 7.97
CA TRP A 505 21.46 -22.29 7.46
C TRP A 505 21.36 -22.24 5.92
N PRO A 506 20.27 -21.69 5.39
CA PRO A 506 19.91 -21.84 4.00
C PRO A 506 20.76 -20.97 3.06
N THR A 507 20.79 -21.35 1.79
CA THR A 507 21.41 -20.54 0.73
C THR A 507 20.50 -19.40 0.24
N LEU A 508 21.09 -18.41 -0.44
CA LEU A 508 20.44 -17.19 -0.89
C LEU A 508 20.44 -17.07 -2.41
N GLU A 509 19.31 -16.61 -2.97
CA GLU A 509 19.17 -16.20 -4.38
C GLU A 509 19.45 -14.70 -4.52
N ASP A 510 20.07 -14.29 -5.64
CA ASP A 510 20.51 -12.91 -5.91
C ASP A 510 19.36 -12.01 -6.38
N SER A 511 18.29 -11.93 -5.59
CA SER A 511 17.12 -11.07 -5.83
C SER A 511 16.61 -10.42 -4.55
N MET A 512 16.11 -9.18 -4.67
CA MET A 512 15.37 -8.45 -3.64
C MET A 512 14.20 -7.74 -4.33
N GLU A 513 12.97 -8.09 -3.99
CA GLU A 513 11.79 -7.48 -4.62
C GLU A 513 11.41 -6.15 -3.94
N THR A 514 10.69 -5.27 -4.64
CA THR A 514 10.31 -3.93 -4.12
C THR A 514 9.54 -3.98 -2.80
N PHE A 515 8.61 -4.94 -2.66
CA PHE A 515 7.79 -5.15 -1.45
C PHE A 515 8.61 -5.39 -0.17
N TRP A 516 9.90 -5.74 -0.26
CA TRP A 516 10.75 -5.79 0.93
C TRP A 516 10.80 -4.42 1.65
N LEU A 517 10.84 -3.33 0.89
CA LEU A 517 10.88 -1.95 1.38
C LEU A 517 9.48 -1.32 1.47
N ALA A 518 8.59 -1.58 0.50
CA ALA A 518 7.23 -1.05 0.52
C ALA A 518 6.33 -1.74 1.54
N GLU A 519 6.49 -3.05 1.77
CA GLU A 519 5.54 -3.82 2.57
C GLU A 519 6.17 -4.45 3.80
N THR A 520 7.09 -5.41 3.64
CA THR A 520 7.52 -6.30 4.72
C THR A 520 8.15 -5.50 5.86
N LEU A 521 9.05 -4.56 5.54
CA LEU A 521 9.63 -3.65 6.53
C LEU A 521 8.66 -2.54 6.99
N LYS A 522 7.66 -2.15 6.18
CA LYS A 522 6.60 -1.19 6.57
C LYS A 522 5.71 -1.80 7.65
N TYR A 523 5.19 -3.01 7.45
CA TYR A 523 4.39 -3.73 8.44
C TYR A 523 5.17 -4.02 9.73
N PHE A 524 6.43 -4.48 9.65
CA PHE A 524 7.27 -4.61 10.85
C PHE A 524 7.48 -3.27 11.57
N TYR A 525 7.64 -2.15 10.86
CA TYR A 525 7.81 -0.83 11.48
C TYR A 525 6.51 -0.34 12.13
N LEU A 526 5.37 -0.51 11.46
CA LEU A 526 4.05 -0.09 11.95
C LEU A 526 3.52 -0.95 13.12
N LEU A 527 3.93 -2.21 13.20
CA LEU A 527 3.70 -3.11 14.34
C LEU A 527 4.38 -2.60 15.63
N PHE A 528 5.56 -1.98 15.51
CA PHE A 528 6.28 -1.38 16.64
C PHE A 528 6.15 0.14 16.75
N SER A 529 5.30 0.77 15.92
CA SER A 529 5.00 2.20 15.98
C SER A 529 3.96 2.54 17.05
N GLU A 530 3.69 3.82 17.26
CA GLU A 530 2.51 4.24 18.01
C GLU A 530 1.22 3.89 17.23
N PRO A 531 0.07 3.63 17.89
CA PRO A 531 -1.18 3.30 17.21
C PRO A 531 -1.82 4.42 16.36
N ASP A 532 -1.39 5.67 16.51
CA ASP A 532 -1.85 6.80 15.69
C ASP A 532 -1.07 6.91 14.36
N LEU A 533 0.20 6.48 14.32
CA LEU A 533 0.96 6.40 13.08
C LEU A 533 0.35 5.34 12.16
N ILE A 534 -0.15 5.81 11.01
CA ILE A 534 -0.98 5.05 10.05
C ILE A 534 -2.09 4.30 10.78
N SER A 535 -2.87 5.06 11.55
CA SER A 535 -4.12 4.63 12.17
C SER A 535 -5.08 4.00 11.13
N LEU A 536 -5.53 2.77 11.39
CA LEU A 536 -6.58 2.12 10.60
C LEU A 536 -7.97 2.73 10.82
N ASP A 537 -8.10 3.75 11.69
CA ASP A 537 -9.28 4.61 11.83
C ASP A 537 -9.19 5.89 10.95
N ASP A 538 -8.13 6.02 10.13
CA ASP A 538 -7.86 7.17 9.25
C ASP A 538 -7.37 6.76 7.84
N TYR A 539 -6.80 5.56 7.69
CA TYR A 539 -6.20 5.04 6.46
C TYR A 539 -6.68 3.63 6.12
N VAL A 540 -6.58 3.27 4.84
CA VAL A 540 -6.66 1.89 4.33
C VAL A 540 -5.45 1.61 3.44
N LEU A 541 -4.77 0.48 3.65
CA LEU A 541 -3.58 0.08 2.90
C LEU A 541 -3.99 -0.77 1.69
N ASN A 542 -3.42 -0.54 0.51
CA ASN A 542 -3.63 -1.40 -0.67
C ASN A 542 -2.87 -2.75 -0.57
N THR A 543 -2.86 -3.57 -1.62
CA THR A 543 -2.13 -4.87 -1.64
C THR A 543 -0.60 -4.72 -1.74
N GLU A 544 -0.08 -3.49 -1.82
CA GLU A 544 1.35 -3.16 -1.79
C GLU A 544 1.65 -2.26 -0.56
N ALA A 545 0.85 -2.43 0.50
CA ALA A 545 0.88 -1.72 1.77
C ALA A 545 0.83 -0.18 1.73
N HIS A 546 0.37 0.44 0.63
CA HIS A 546 0.28 1.91 0.52
C HIS A 546 -0.97 2.49 1.20
N PRO A 547 -0.84 3.36 2.21
CA PRO A 547 -1.98 3.83 3.00
C PRO A 547 -2.66 5.03 2.33
N PHE A 548 -3.86 4.81 1.78
CA PHE A 548 -4.74 5.87 1.28
C PHE A 548 -5.64 6.39 2.40
N ARG A 549 -5.78 7.72 2.48
CA ARG A 549 -6.54 8.38 3.55
C ARG A 549 -8.05 8.33 3.29
N TRP A 550 -8.83 8.22 4.36
CA TRP A 550 -10.29 8.20 4.30
C TRP A 550 -10.91 9.56 3.92
N GLY A 551 -11.09 9.78 2.61
CA GLY A 551 -11.88 10.89 2.03
C GLY A 551 -11.12 12.18 1.72
#